data_AF-A0A7G2E715-F1
#
_entry.id   AF-A0A7G2E715-F1
#
_cell.length_a   1.000
_cell.length_b   1.000
_cell.length_c   1.000
_cell.angle_alpha   90.00
_cell.angle_beta   90.00
_cell.angle_gamma   90.00
#
_symmetry.space_group_name_H-M   'P 1'
#
loop_
_entity.id
_entity.type
_entity.pdbx_description
1 polymer ?
#
loop_
_entity_poly.entity_id
_entity_poly.type
_entity_poly.pdbx_seq_one_letter_code
_entity_poly.pdbx_strand_id
1 'polypeptide(L)'
;MAKAWICLSFLIFLYLVSERNFINVNAETKTWCVAKPSSDQVALQDNINFACSHVDCRVLSSGCPCYSPSNLINHASIAMNLYYQANGRNYWNCNFKNSGLITITNPSTMMMACGCGRRQFPSLAKTVCKFTSSNRSYGGLVGSCKAVPTKSKEISLLNGIGQSQTVSFDLKQESKQPISLVTLFELVAVDLQTLNDNLLSIVGAENPVLISAAEQIFGAGGKRMRPGLVFLVSHATAELAGLKELTTEHRRLAEIIEMIHTASLIHDDVLDESDMRRGKETVHELFGTRVAVLAGDFMFAQASWYLANLENLEVIKLISQVIKDFASGEIKQASSLFDCDTKLDEYLLKSFYKTASLVAASTKGAAIFSRVEPDVTEQMYEFGKNLGLSFQIVDDILDFTQSTEQLGKPAGSDLAKGNLTAPVIFALEREPRLREIIESEFCEAGSLEEAIEAVTKGGGIKRAQELAREKADDAIKNLQCLPRSGFRSALEDMVLYNLERID
;
A
#
# COMPACT_ATOMS: atom_id res chain seq x y z
N MET A 1 9.82 -31.25 -33.31
CA MET A 1 9.53 -32.28 -32.28
C MET A 1 10.56 -32.32 -31.13
N ALA A 2 11.78 -31.79 -31.27
CA ALA A 2 12.79 -31.81 -30.18
C ALA A 2 12.56 -30.80 -29.02
N LYS A 3 11.75 -29.74 -29.19
CA LYS A 3 11.47 -28.75 -28.13
C LYS A 3 10.40 -29.22 -27.12
N ALA A 4 9.48 -30.09 -27.53
CA ALA A 4 8.46 -30.66 -26.64
C ALA A 4 9.05 -31.68 -25.65
N TRP A 5 10.13 -32.37 -26.04
CA TRP A 5 10.81 -33.33 -25.18
C TRP A 5 11.55 -32.66 -24.02
N ILE A 6 12.12 -31.46 -24.21
CA ILE A 6 12.83 -30.73 -23.14
C ILE A 6 11.85 -30.27 -22.06
N CYS A 7 10.66 -29.79 -22.41
CA CYS A 7 9.62 -29.46 -21.42
C CYS A 7 9.08 -30.70 -20.69
N LEU A 8 8.92 -31.84 -21.39
CA LEU A 8 8.46 -33.07 -20.76
C LEU A 8 9.53 -33.64 -19.80
N SER A 9 10.81 -33.56 -20.17
CA SER A 9 11.92 -33.95 -19.29
C SER A 9 12.06 -33.05 -18.07
N PHE A 10 11.77 -31.74 -18.19
CA PHE A 10 11.78 -30.80 -17.07
C PHE A 10 10.58 -31.02 -16.12
N LEU A 11 9.41 -31.33 -16.66
CA LEU A 11 8.22 -31.71 -15.88
C LEU A 11 8.41 -33.06 -15.17
N ILE A 12 9.05 -34.04 -15.81
CA ILE A 12 9.40 -35.33 -15.18
C ILE A 12 10.47 -35.14 -14.10
N PHE A 13 11.43 -34.23 -14.29
CA PHE A 13 12.43 -33.90 -13.27
C PHE A 13 11.80 -33.19 -12.07
N LEU A 14 10.87 -32.26 -12.29
CA LEU A 14 10.07 -31.65 -11.22
C LEU A 14 9.19 -32.68 -10.49
N TYR A 15 8.61 -33.63 -11.22
CA TYR A 15 7.82 -34.74 -10.66
C TYR A 15 8.69 -35.68 -9.79
N LEU A 16 9.89 -36.05 -10.26
CA LEU A 16 10.82 -36.91 -9.53
C LEU A 16 11.50 -36.22 -8.33
N VAL A 17 11.73 -34.90 -8.40
CA VAL A 17 12.19 -34.10 -7.24
C VAL A 17 11.05 -33.91 -6.23
N SER A 18 9.79 -33.87 -6.67
CA SER A 18 8.60 -33.85 -5.80
C SER A 18 8.36 -35.18 -5.08
N GLU A 19 8.80 -36.33 -5.62
CA GLU A 19 8.62 -37.64 -4.97
C GLU A 19 9.52 -37.86 -3.73
N ARG A 20 10.45 -36.96 -3.40
CA ARG A 20 11.19 -37.02 -2.13
C ARG A 20 10.54 -36.33 -0.94
N ASN A 21 9.35 -35.75 -1.12
CA ASN A 21 8.49 -35.33 -0.01
C ASN A 21 7.06 -35.82 -0.25
N PHE A 22 6.89 -37.14 -0.33
CA PHE A 22 5.59 -37.77 -0.09
C PHE A 22 5.17 -37.48 1.36
N ILE A 23 4.45 -36.38 1.57
CA ILE A 23 3.51 -36.28 2.69
C ILE A 23 2.27 -37.05 2.24
N ASN A 24 2.06 -38.21 2.88
CA ASN A 24 0.84 -39.01 2.79
C ASN A 24 -0.42 -38.13 2.91
N VAL A 25 -1.17 -37.98 1.81
CA VAL A 25 -2.51 -37.42 1.84
C VAL A 25 -3.48 -38.53 2.27
N ASN A 26 -3.62 -38.70 3.58
CA ASN A 26 -4.90 -39.06 4.22
C ASN A 26 -4.81 -38.90 5.75
N ALA A 27 -5.23 -37.73 6.23
CA ALA A 27 -5.83 -37.50 7.56
C ALA A 27 -6.28 -36.03 7.63
N GLU A 28 -7.60 -35.80 7.62
CA GLU A 28 -8.31 -34.58 8.05
C GLU A 28 -7.46 -33.30 8.24
N THR A 29 -7.47 -32.38 7.27
CA THR A 29 -7.10 -30.99 7.55
C THR A 29 -8.01 -30.49 8.66
N LYS A 30 -7.46 -30.26 9.85
CA LYS A 30 -8.22 -29.70 10.96
C LYS A 30 -8.65 -28.29 10.58
N THR A 31 -9.94 -28.05 10.64
CA THR A 31 -10.56 -26.75 10.45
C THR A 31 -11.17 -26.29 11.77
N TRP A 32 -11.31 -24.98 11.93
CA TRP A 32 -11.92 -24.33 13.08
C TRP A 32 -12.96 -23.32 12.62
N CYS A 33 -13.95 -23.06 13.45
CA CYS A 33 -14.96 -22.02 13.20
C CYS A 33 -14.71 -20.83 14.13
N VAL A 34 -14.55 -19.63 13.59
CA VAL A 34 -14.38 -18.39 14.37
C VAL A 34 -15.44 -17.37 13.99
N ALA A 35 -15.74 -16.42 14.89
CA ALA A 35 -16.66 -15.34 14.60
C ALA A 35 -16.02 -14.33 13.62
N LYS A 36 -16.79 -13.81 12.67
CA LYS A 36 -16.32 -12.74 11.78
C LYS A 36 -16.16 -11.42 12.54
N PRO A 37 -15.06 -10.66 12.36
CA PRO A 37 -14.87 -9.35 12.99
C PRO A 37 -15.97 -8.33 12.71
N SER A 38 -16.63 -8.44 11.56
CA SER A 38 -17.74 -7.57 11.15
C SER A 38 -19.08 -7.90 11.80
N SER A 39 -19.15 -8.92 12.66
CA SER A 39 -20.41 -9.33 13.31
C SER A 39 -20.77 -8.37 14.43
N ASP A 40 -22.01 -7.91 14.46
CA ASP A 40 -22.49 -7.06 15.55
C ASP A 40 -22.60 -7.81 16.89
N GLN A 41 -22.64 -7.06 17.99
CA GLN A 41 -22.67 -7.64 19.34
C GLN A 41 -23.91 -8.52 19.60
N VAL A 42 -25.04 -8.24 18.93
CA VAL A 42 -26.29 -9.01 19.09
C VAL A 42 -26.13 -10.37 18.42
N ALA A 43 -25.62 -10.41 17.19
CA ALA A 43 -25.32 -11.62 16.45
C ALA A 43 -24.28 -12.48 17.20
N LEU A 44 -23.23 -11.87 17.77
CA LEU A 44 -22.24 -12.59 18.56
C LEU A 44 -22.86 -13.23 19.81
N GLN A 45 -23.72 -12.52 20.54
CA GLN A 45 -24.39 -13.05 21.72
C GLN A 45 -25.40 -14.16 21.35
N ASP A 46 -26.14 -13.99 20.26
CA ASP A 46 -27.05 -15.02 19.73
C ASP A 46 -26.30 -16.29 19.34
N ASN A 47 -25.11 -16.15 18.74
CA ASN A 47 -24.26 -17.28 18.39
C ASN A 47 -23.76 -18.04 19.62
N ILE A 48 -23.34 -17.31 20.66
CA ILE A 48 -22.95 -17.92 21.95
C ILE A 48 -24.13 -18.69 22.52
N ASN A 49 -25.31 -18.06 22.61
CA ASN A 49 -26.51 -18.68 23.18
C ASN A 49 -26.90 -19.95 22.39
N PHE A 50 -26.89 -19.87 21.06
CA PHE A 50 -27.20 -21.01 20.20
C PHE A 50 -26.18 -22.13 20.32
N ALA A 51 -24.88 -21.83 20.22
CA ALA A 51 -23.86 -22.86 20.34
C ALA A 51 -23.91 -23.53 21.71
N CYS A 52 -24.00 -22.75 22.78
CA CYS A 52 -23.99 -23.25 24.16
C CYS A 52 -25.29 -23.94 24.58
N SER A 53 -26.39 -23.82 23.82
CA SER A 53 -27.57 -24.67 24.02
C SER A 53 -27.40 -26.08 23.45
N HIS A 54 -26.38 -26.31 22.62
CA HIS A 54 -26.11 -27.58 21.94
C HIS A 54 -24.80 -28.24 22.38
N VAL A 55 -23.84 -27.47 22.90
CA VAL A 55 -22.54 -27.98 23.39
C VAL A 55 -22.17 -27.39 24.75
N ASP A 56 -21.29 -28.07 25.46
CA ASP A 56 -20.82 -27.63 26.79
C ASP A 56 -19.83 -26.46 26.70
N CYS A 57 -20.31 -25.27 27.04
CA CYS A 57 -19.53 -24.04 27.07
C CYS A 57 -18.98 -23.66 28.45
N ARG A 58 -18.90 -24.58 29.43
CA ARG A 58 -18.38 -24.24 30.78
C ARG A 58 -17.01 -23.57 30.77
N VAL A 59 -16.19 -23.85 29.75
CA VAL A 59 -14.87 -23.22 29.54
C VAL A 59 -14.91 -21.70 29.40
N LEU A 60 -16.07 -21.13 29.06
CA LEU A 60 -16.31 -19.68 28.96
C LEU A 60 -16.73 -19.03 30.29
N SER A 61 -16.80 -19.79 31.38
CA SER A 61 -17.17 -19.24 32.69
C SER A 61 -15.99 -18.50 33.34
N SER A 62 -16.28 -17.48 34.14
CA SER A 62 -15.28 -16.75 34.91
C SER A 62 -14.42 -17.71 35.75
N GLY A 63 -13.10 -17.66 35.57
CA GLY A 63 -12.14 -18.54 36.22
C GLY A 63 -11.73 -19.79 35.40
N CYS A 64 -12.29 -19.99 34.21
CA CYS A 64 -11.88 -21.07 33.30
C CYS A 64 -10.82 -20.61 32.28
N PRO A 65 -10.03 -21.54 31.70
CA PRO A 65 -8.91 -21.20 30.82
C PRO A 65 -9.26 -20.39 29.57
N CYS A 66 -10.49 -20.54 29.05
CA CYS A 66 -10.98 -19.86 27.83
C CYS A 66 -11.76 -18.56 28.15
N TYR A 67 -11.77 -18.11 29.40
CA TYR A 67 -12.53 -16.91 29.77
C TYR A 67 -11.85 -15.62 29.30
N SER A 68 -10.52 -15.60 29.23
CA SER A 68 -9.73 -14.44 28.83
C SER A 68 -9.20 -14.60 27.39
N PRO A 69 -9.28 -13.56 26.54
CA PRO A 69 -9.84 -12.24 26.81
C PRO A 69 -11.36 -12.29 26.94
N SER A 70 -11.90 -11.60 27.95
CA SER A 70 -13.34 -11.58 28.24
C SER A 70 -14.07 -10.57 27.35
N ASN A 71 -14.15 -10.90 26.07
CA ASN A 71 -14.90 -10.12 25.09
C ASN A 71 -15.80 -11.05 24.24
N LEU A 72 -16.86 -10.46 23.68
CA LEU A 72 -17.91 -11.21 22.99
C LEU A 72 -17.39 -11.97 21.76
N ILE A 73 -16.47 -11.38 20.98
CA ILE A 73 -15.96 -12.03 19.77
C ILE A 73 -15.13 -13.27 20.09
N ASN A 74 -14.37 -13.26 21.19
CA ASN A 74 -13.59 -14.42 21.62
C ASN A 74 -14.50 -15.52 22.17
N HIS A 75 -15.45 -15.16 23.03
CA HIS A 75 -16.42 -16.13 23.56
C HIS A 75 -17.27 -16.75 22.45
N ALA A 76 -17.71 -15.94 21.48
CA ALA A 76 -18.43 -16.42 20.29
C ALA A 76 -17.57 -17.35 19.46
N SER A 77 -16.31 -16.99 19.17
CA SER A 77 -15.40 -17.84 18.38
C SER A 77 -15.17 -19.19 19.05
N ILE A 78 -15.02 -19.23 20.37
CA ILE A 78 -14.83 -20.48 21.12
C ILE A 78 -16.12 -21.31 21.13
N ALA A 79 -17.28 -20.70 21.40
CA ALA A 79 -18.57 -21.39 21.39
C ALA A 79 -18.91 -21.96 20.00
N MET A 80 -18.75 -21.15 18.96
CA MET A 80 -18.97 -21.53 17.55
C MET A 80 -18.02 -22.65 17.13
N ASN A 81 -16.75 -22.59 17.54
CA ASN A 81 -15.81 -23.69 17.28
C ASN A 81 -16.23 -24.98 18.01
N LEU A 82 -16.60 -24.92 19.29
CA LEU A 82 -17.06 -26.11 20.03
C LEU A 82 -18.26 -26.78 19.33
N TYR A 83 -19.22 -25.97 18.88
CA TYR A 83 -20.38 -26.45 18.11
C TYR A 83 -19.96 -27.07 16.77
N TYR A 84 -19.08 -26.38 16.02
CA TYR A 84 -18.58 -26.83 14.73
C TYR A 84 -17.83 -28.17 14.81
N GLN A 85 -16.98 -28.34 15.83
CA GLN A 85 -16.26 -29.59 16.09
C GLN A 85 -17.22 -30.72 16.48
N ALA A 86 -18.22 -30.44 17.32
CA ALA A 86 -19.18 -31.45 17.77
C ALA A 86 -20.12 -31.94 16.67
N ASN A 87 -20.39 -31.11 15.64
CA ASN A 87 -21.36 -31.40 14.58
C ASN A 87 -20.71 -31.84 13.25
N GLY A 88 -19.45 -32.29 13.28
CA GLY A 88 -18.81 -32.91 12.12
C GLY A 88 -18.19 -31.94 11.12
N ARG A 89 -17.89 -30.70 11.52
CA ARG A 89 -17.09 -29.72 10.74
C ARG A 89 -17.57 -29.39 9.32
N ASN A 90 -18.85 -29.61 9.03
CA ASN A 90 -19.42 -29.21 7.75
C ASN A 90 -19.57 -27.68 7.64
N TYR A 91 -19.53 -27.16 6.41
CA TYR A 91 -19.61 -25.72 6.14
C TYR A 91 -20.81 -25.05 6.82
N TRP A 92 -21.99 -25.68 6.75
CA TRP A 92 -23.22 -25.16 7.34
C TRP A 92 -23.18 -25.04 8.87
N ASN A 93 -22.37 -25.85 9.55
CA ASN A 93 -22.21 -25.79 11.00
C ASN A 93 -21.40 -24.57 11.47
N CYS A 94 -20.74 -23.87 10.56
CA CYS A 94 -20.04 -22.61 10.85
C CYS A 94 -20.75 -21.39 10.26
N ASN A 95 -21.91 -21.54 9.63
CA ASN A 95 -22.56 -20.41 8.96
C ASN A 95 -23.08 -19.35 9.96
N PHE A 96 -23.78 -19.76 11.03
CA PHE A 96 -24.31 -18.86 12.07
C PHE A 96 -24.96 -17.59 11.50
N LYS A 97 -25.92 -17.71 10.57
CA LYS A 97 -26.53 -16.56 9.86
C LYS A 97 -25.46 -15.66 9.20
N ASN A 98 -24.51 -16.28 8.50
CA ASN A 98 -23.36 -15.66 7.85
C ASN A 98 -22.36 -14.92 8.77
N SER A 99 -22.34 -15.20 10.07
CA SER A 99 -21.43 -14.56 11.03
C SER A 99 -20.24 -15.43 11.46
N GLY A 100 -20.15 -16.67 10.99
CA GLY A 100 -18.98 -17.53 11.22
C GLY A 100 -18.08 -17.71 10.00
N LEU A 101 -16.81 -17.98 10.26
CA LEU A 101 -15.73 -18.17 9.29
C LEU A 101 -14.97 -19.45 9.60
N ILE A 102 -14.75 -20.28 8.57
CA ILE A 102 -13.93 -21.48 8.69
C ILE A 102 -12.47 -21.11 8.43
N THR A 103 -11.57 -21.50 9.34
CA THR A 103 -10.14 -21.30 9.22
C THR A 103 -9.39 -22.63 9.30
N ILE A 104 -8.27 -22.72 8.58
CA ILE A 104 -7.31 -23.84 8.64
C ILE A 104 -6.17 -23.57 9.62
N THR A 105 -6.14 -22.37 10.22
CA THR A 105 -5.17 -21.96 11.23
C THR A 105 -5.79 -22.16 12.60
N ASN A 106 -5.10 -22.84 13.51
CA ASN A 106 -5.59 -23.06 14.87
C ASN A 106 -5.71 -21.72 15.62
N PRO A 107 -6.92 -21.25 15.94
CA PRO A 107 -7.12 -19.95 16.58
C PRO A 107 -6.52 -19.89 17.99
N SER A 108 -6.22 -21.03 18.64
CA SER A 108 -5.51 -21.05 19.93
C SER A 108 -4.05 -20.58 19.85
N THR A 109 -3.48 -20.42 18.65
CA THR A 109 -2.16 -19.78 18.45
C THR A 109 -2.23 -18.27 18.28
N MET A 110 -3.43 -17.75 17.98
CA MET A 110 -3.72 -16.34 17.72
C MET A 110 -4.42 -15.69 18.93
N MET A 111 -5.21 -16.47 19.68
CA MET A 111 -5.73 -16.13 21.00
C MET A 111 -4.79 -16.72 22.06
N MET A 112 -3.90 -15.92 22.65
CA MET A 112 -3.21 -16.36 23.86
C MET A 112 -4.23 -16.73 24.93
N ALA A 113 -4.05 -17.94 25.48
CA ALA A 113 -4.83 -18.59 26.53
C ALA A 113 -6.19 -19.19 26.11
N CYS A 114 -6.16 -20.26 25.33
CA CYS A 114 -6.91 -21.44 25.75
C CYS A 114 -6.24 -22.75 25.29
N GLY A 115 -5.28 -23.23 26.08
CA GLY A 115 -4.58 -24.48 25.81
C GLY A 115 -5.39 -25.69 26.28
N CYS A 116 -6.11 -26.35 25.37
CA CYS A 116 -6.60 -27.72 25.60
C CYS A 116 -5.66 -28.72 24.91
N GLY A 117 -4.55 -29.04 25.59
CA GLY A 117 -3.67 -30.15 25.25
C GLY A 117 -4.03 -31.39 26.07
N ARG A 118 -4.38 -32.48 25.39
CA ARG A 118 -4.65 -33.82 25.94
C ARG A 118 -3.66 -34.22 27.05
N ARG A 119 -4.14 -34.72 28.20
CA ARG A 119 -3.50 -35.82 28.95
C ARG A 119 -4.48 -36.55 29.89
N GLN A 120 -4.34 -37.87 29.84
CA GLN A 120 -4.87 -38.98 30.65
C GLN A 120 -5.39 -38.67 32.07
N PHE A 121 -6.53 -39.28 32.43
CA PHE A 121 -6.81 -39.69 33.82
C PHE A 121 -5.72 -40.67 34.29
N PRO A 122 -5.18 -40.54 35.52
CA PRO A 122 -5.79 -41.25 36.65
C PRO A 122 -5.72 -40.57 38.04
N SER A 123 -6.66 -41.02 38.89
CA SER A 123 -6.66 -41.19 40.37
C SER A 123 -6.35 -40.02 41.35
N LEU A 124 -7.34 -39.79 42.23
CA LEU A 124 -7.25 -39.62 43.70
C LEU A 124 -6.29 -38.54 44.26
N ALA A 125 -6.84 -37.47 44.82
CA ALA A 125 -6.96 -37.26 46.29
C ALA A 125 -7.09 -35.77 46.68
N LYS A 126 -8.18 -35.48 47.41
CA LYS A 126 -8.25 -34.67 48.65
C LYS A 126 -7.67 -33.23 48.70
N THR A 127 -8.61 -32.30 48.95
CA THR A 127 -8.64 -31.40 50.14
C THR A 127 -8.14 -29.95 49.98
N VAL A 128 -9.13 -29.04 49.99
CA VAL A 128 -9.34 -27.83 50.83
C VAL A 128 -8.22 -26.78 50.96
N CYS A 129 -8.57 -25.51 50.65
CA CYS A 129 -8.50 -24.34 51.58
C CYS A 129 -9.09 -23.09 50.88
N LYS A 130 -10.28 -22.63 51.29
CA LYS A 130 -10.56 -21.54 52.27
C LYS A 130 -10.36 -20.11 51.71
N PHE A 131 -11.49 -19.47 51.38
CA PHE A 131 -11.64 -18.01 51.29
C PHE A 131 -11.98 -17.45 52.68
N THR A 132 -11.37 -16.33 53.05
CA THR A 132 -11.81 -15.49 54.17
C THR A 132 -11.92 -14.03 53.73
N SER A 133 -13.16 -13.50 53.82
CA SER A 133 -13.61 -12.18 54.31
C SER A 133 -12.94 -10.89 53.77
N SER A 134 -13.64 -9.78 53.51
CA SER A 134 -14.74 -9.20 54.28
C SER A 134 -15.41 -8.01 53.55
N ASN A 135 -16.60 -7.67 54.06
CA ASN A 135 -17.57 -6.64 53.65
C ASN A 135 -17.13 -5.18 53.71
N ARG A 136 -17.74 -4.35 52.85
CA ARG A 136 -18.48 -3.07 53.11
C ARG A 136 -18.88 -2.51 51.74
N SER A 137 -19.98 -1.82 51.46
CA SER A 137 -21.25 -1.42 52.09
C SER A 137 -21.83 -0.37 51.13
N TYR A 138 -23.12 -0.44 50.81
CA TYR A 138 -23.84 0.50 49.93
C TYR A 138 -24.05 1.88 50.57
N GLY A 139 -24.10 2.93 49.75
CA GLY A 139 -24.67 4.24 50.07
C GLY A 139 -24.65 5.17 48.85
N GLY A 140 -25.81 5.41 48.24
CA GLY A 140 -25.96 6.27 47.05
C GLY A 140 -26.05 7.76 47.36
N LEU A 141 -25.71 8.59 46.38
CA LEU A 141 -26.02 10.03 46.29
C LEU A 141 -26.22 10.39 44.80
N VAL A 142 -27.30 11.13 44.54
CA VAL A 142 -27.72 11.67 43.24
C VAL A 142 -27.15 13.09 43.08
N GLY A 143 -26.66 13.45 41.88
CA GLY A 143 -26.19 14.81 41.59
C GLY A 143 -25.81 15.07 40.12
N SER A 144 -26.77 15.65 39.39
CA SER A 144 -26.78 16.41 38.12
C SER A 144 -25.47 16.80 37.40
N CYS A 145 -25.45 16.64 36.06
CA CYS A 145 -24.53 17.34 35.15
C CYS A 145 -25.32 18.11 34.07
N LYS A 146 -25.05 19.41 33.94
CA LYS A 146 -25.59 20.33 32.91
C LYS A 146 -24.66 20.37 31.70
N ALA A 147 -25.21 20.28 30.50
CA ALA A 147 -24.53 20.56 29.24
C ALA A 147 -24.80 22.01 28.78
N VAL A 148 -23.76 22.68 28.27
CA VAL A 148 -23.81 24.02 27.67
C VAL A 148 -23.56 23.88 26.16
N PRO A 149 -24.43 24.40 25.28
CA PRO A 149 -24.16 24.45 23.84
C PRO A 149 -23.63 25.83 23.40
N THR A 150 -22.58 25.85 22.60
CA THR A 150 -22.08 27.03 21.88
C THR A 150 -22.66 27.08 20.47
N LYS A 151 -23.15 28.28 20.11
CA LYS A 151 -23.94 28.62 18.92
C LYS A 151 -23.12 28.63 17.63
N SER A 152 -23.66 28.04 16.57
CA SER A 152 -23.35 28.34 15.17
C SER A 152 -24.14 29.58 14.72
N LYS A 153 -23.51 30.46 13.93
CA LYS A 153 -24.14 31.63 13.28
C LYS A 153 -24.58 31.26 11.88
N GLU A 154 -25.87 31.39 11.61
CA GLU A 154 -26.45 31.54 10.27
C GLU A 154 -26.19 32.97 9.77
N ILE A 155 -25.88 33.13 8.48
CA ILE A 155 -26.00 34.41 7.76
C ILE A 155 -26.85 34.17 6.52
N SER A 156 -27.81 35.07 6.39
CA SER A 156 -28.98 35.17 5.53
C SER A 156 -28.69 35.40 4.04
N LEU A 157 -29.53 34.76 3.21
CA LEU A 157 -29.84 35.13 1.83
C LEU A 157 -30.57 36.48 1.75
N LEU A 158 -30.13 37.38 0.86
CA LEU A 158 -30.97 38.41 0.24
C LEU A 158 -30.52 38.69 -1.21
N ASN A 159 -31.51 38.75 -2.09
CA ASN A 159 -31.43 39.07 -3.52
C ASN A 159 -31.11 40.55 -3.79
N GLY A 160 -30.45 40.83 -4.92
CA GLY A 160 -30.39 42.16 -5.53
C GLY A 160 -29.79 42.14 -6.94
N ILE A 161 -30.64 42.37 -7.95
CA ILE A 161 -30.29 42.59 -9.36
C ILE A 161 -29.95 44.08 -9.57
N GLY A 162 -28.91 44.41 -10.35
CA GLY A 162 -28.70 45.78 -10.84
C GLY A 162 -27.34 46.11 -11.49
N GLN A 163 -27.26 45.88 -12.81
CA GLN A 163 -26.55 46.62 -13.88
C GLN A 163 -25.10 47.16 -13.74
N SER A 164 -24.24 46.61 -14.61
CA SER A 164 -23.20 47.18 -15.48
C SER A 164 -22.69 48.63 -15.25
N GLN A 165 -21.38 48.77 -15.01
CA GLN A 165 -20.53 49.69 -15.79
C GLN A 165 -19.03 49.30 -15.73
N THR A 166 -18.41 49.41 -16.89
CA THR A 166 -17.04 49.14 -17.34
C THR A 166 -15.90 49.67 -16.45
N VAL A 167 -14.88 48.83 -16.21
CA VAL A 167 -13.52 49.26 -15.84
C VAL A 167 -12.49 48.52 -16.70
N SER A 168 -11.55 49.31 -17.19
CA SER A 168 -10.46 49.04 -18.13
C SER A 168 -9.60 47.82 -17.80
N PHE A 169 -9.28 47.05 -18.84
CA PHE A 169 -8.30 45.96 -18.81
C PHE A 169 -6.89 46.55 -18.76
N ASP A 170 -6.23 46.44 -17.60
CA ASP A 170 -4.81 46.74 -17.43
C ASP A 170 -4.05 45.39 -17.43
N LEU A 171 -3.16 45.22 -18.40
CA LEU A 171 -2.30 44.05 -18.55
C LEU A 171 -1.28 44.02 -17.41
N LYS A 172 -1.55 43.29 -16.32
CA LYS A 172 -0.55 42.96 -15.30
C LYS A 172 -0.70 41.52 -14.79
N GLN A 173 0.37 40.77 -15.03
CA GLN A 173 0.81 39.54 -14.34
C GLN A 173 -0.29 38.55 -13.98
N GLU A 174 -0.43 37.51 -14.81
CA GLU A 174 -1.06 36.26 -14.39
C GLU A 174 -0.31 35.74 -13.16
N SER A 175 -0.93 35.91 -11.98
CA SER A 175 -0.61 35.09 -10.83
C SER A 175 -0.91 33.65 -11.22
N LYS A 176 0.11 32.80 -11.38
CA LYS A 176 -0.09 31.36 -11.57
C LYS A 176 -1.02 30.86 -10.47
N GLN A 177 -2.22 30.44 -10.85
CA GLN A 177 -3.11 29.70 -9.96
C GLN A 177 -2.40 28.38 -9.62
N PRO A 178 -2.41 27.93 -8.36
CA PRO A 178 -1.78 26.66 -7.99
C PRO A 178 -2.40 25.52 -8.80
N ILE A 179 -1.55 24.63 -9.31
CA ILE A 179 -2.01 23.56 -10.20
C ILE A 179 -2.83 22.56 -9.38
N SER A 180 -4.11 22.38 -9.73
CA SER A 180 -5.00 21.44 -9.05
C SER A 180 -4.83 20.03 -9.59
N LEU A 181 -4.71 19.04 -8.71
CA LEU A 181 -4.73 17.62 -9.08
C LEU A 181 -6.00 17.21 -9.85
N VAL A 182 -7.12 17.89 -9.60
CA VAL A 182 -8.37 17.63 -10.31
C VAL A 182 -8.23 18.04 -11.78
N THR A 183 -7.64 19.21 -12.04
CA THR A 183 -7.44 19.72 -13.40
C THR A 183 -6.40 18.92 -14.19
N LEU A 184 -5.40 18.31 -13.54
CA LEU A 184 -4.41 17.44 -14.22
C LEU A 184 -5.06 16.26 -14.94
N PHE A 185 -6.07 15.64 -14.33
CA PHE A 185 -6.63 14.38 -14.79
C PHE A 185 -8.03 14.52 -15.38
N GLU A 186 -8.57 15.74 -15.49
CA GLU A 186 -9.87 16.00 -16.14
C GLU A 186 -9.93 15.41 -17.56
N LEU A 187 -8.84 15.54 -18.33
CA LEU A 187 -8.75 15.01 -19.69
C LEU A 187 -8.84 13.48 -19.78
N VAL A 188 -8.49 12.76 -18.70
CA VAL A 188 -8.43 11.29 -18.65
C VAL A 188 -9.35 10.71 -17.57
N ALA A 189 -10.30 11.50 -17.07
CA ALA A 189 -11.18 11.11 -15.97
C ALA A 189 -12.05 9.88 -16.33
N VAL A 190 -12.55 9.82 -17.57
CA VAL A 190 -13.35 8.69 -18.07
C VAL A 190 -12.50 7.41 -18.16
N ASP A 191 -11.25 7.53 -18.62
CA ASP A 191 -10.33 6.40 -18.70
C ASP A 191 -9.97 5.86 -17.31
N LEU A 192 -9.72 6.76 -16.35
CA LEU A 192 -9.45 6.42 -14.95
C LEU A 192 -10.66 5.76 -14.28
N GLN A 193 -11.88 6.23 -14.55
CA GLN A 193 -13.10 5.60 -14.04
C GLN A 193 -13.23 4.17 -14.57
N THR A 194 -13.07 3.98 -15.88
CA THR A 194 -13.13 2.66 -16.52
C THR A 194 -12.06 1.72 -15.96
N LEU A 195 -10.84 2.22 -15.73
CA LEU A 195 -9.76 1.46 -15.12
C LEU A 195 -10.10 1.00 -13.69
N ASN A 196 -10.73 1.86 -12.88
CA ASN A 196 -11.12 1.49 -11.51
C ASN A 196 -12.17 0.36 -11.53
N ASP A 197 -13.18 0.45 -12.39
CA ASP A 197 -14.23 -0.56 -12.52
C ASP A 197 -13.63 -1.90 -12.98
N ASN A 198 -12.72 -1.86 -13.96
CA ASN A 198 -12.02 -3.05 -14.44
C ASN A 198 -11.14 -3.67 -13.37
N LEU A 199 -10.32 -2.89 -12.67
CA LEU A 199 -9.43 -3.44 -11.66
C LEU A 199 -10.18 -4.08 -10.48
N LEU A 200 -11.32 -3.52 -10.06
CA LEU A 200 -12.18 -4.16 -9.07
C LEU A 200 -12.69 -5.52 -9.54
N SER A 201 -13.02 -5.65 -10.83
CA SER A 201 -13.42 -6.95 -11.40
C SER A 201 -12.27 -7.95 -11.48
N ILE A 202 -11.05 -7.48 -11.74
CA ILE A 202 -9.85 -8.31 -11.92
C ILE A 202 -9.40 -8.94 -10.60
N VAL A 203 -9.44 -8.17 -9.50
CA VAL A 203 -8.93 -8.64 -8.21
C VAL A 203 -9.90 -9.64 -7.54
N GLY A 204 -11.17 -9.67 -7.96
CA GLY A 204 -12.11 -10.76 -7.65
C GLY A 204 -12.64 -10.77 -6.21
N ALA A 205 -13.95 -10.75 -6.05
CA ALA A 205 -14.68 -10.53 -4.78
C ALA A 205 -14.73 -11.74 -3.82
N GLU A 206 -13.90 -12.77 -3.99
CA GLU A 206 -14.03 -14.03 -3.21
C GLU A 206 -12.94 -14.22 -2.14
N ASN A 207 -11.82 -13.51 -2.21
CA ASN A 207 -10.75 -13.59 -1.21
C ASN A 207 -10.64 -12.29 -0.39
N PRO A 208 -10.92 -12.30 0.93
CA PRO A 208 -10.85 -11.12 1.79
C PRO A 208 -9.51 -10.38 1.75
N VAL A 209 -8.41 -11.10 1.53
CA VAL A 209 -7.06 -10.53 1.44
C VAL A 209 -6.90 -9.73 0.15
N LEU A 210 -7.37 -10.27 -0.97
CA LEU A 210 -7.35 -9.59 -2.26
C LEU A 210 -8.32 -8.42 -2.28
N ILE A 211 -9.45 -8.53 -1.59
CA ILE A 211 -10.37 -7.40 -1.37
C ILE A 211 -9.67 -6.32 -0.53
N SER A 212 -9.00 -6.67 0.55
CA SER A 212 -8.28 -5.68 1.37
C SER A 212 -7.14 -5.02 0.60
N ALA A 213 -6.35 -5.82 -0.13
CA ALA A 213 -5.36 -5.30 -1.07
C ALA A 213 -6.03 -4.34 -2.06
N ALA A 214 -7.09 -4.77 -2.74
CA ALA A 214 -7.90 -3.94 -3.64
C ALA A 214 -8.46 -2.68 -2.95
N GLU A 215 -8.88 -2.72 -1.68
CA GLU A 215 -9.34 -1.55 -0.94
C GLU A 215 -8.21 -0.57 -0.63
N GLN A 216 -6.98 -1.05 -0.46
CA GLN A 216 -5.79 -0.19 -0.40
C GLN A 216 -5.46 0.41 -1.77
N ILE A 217 -5.71 -0.34 -2.86
CA ILE A 217 -5.62 0.19 -4.23
C ILE A 217 -6.71 1.25 -4.47
N PHE A 218 -7.98 0.92 -4.25
CA PHE A 218 -9.18 1.61 -4.75
C PHE A 218 -9.90 2.47 -3.73
N GLY A 219 -9.96 2.04 -2.47
CA GLY A 219 -10.79 2.64 -1.43
C GLY A 219 -10.14 3.77 -0.62
N ALA A 220 -8.90 4.17 -0.96
CA ALA A 220 -8.14 5.18 -0.21
C ALA A 220 -7.92 6.50 -0.97
N GLY A 221 -8.64 6.74 -2.07
CA GLY A 221 -8.53 8.03 -2.79
C GLY A 221 -7.09 8.34 -3.24
N GLY A 222 -6.34 7.32 -3.66
CA GLY A 222 -4.98 7.54 -4.18
C GLY A 222 -5.00 8.53 -5.34
N LYS A 223 -4.00 9.40 -5.44
CA LYS A 223 -3.92 10.50 -6.44
C LYS A 223 -3.92 10.04 -7.92
N ARG A 224 -3.96 8.72 -8.20
CA ARG A 224 -3.97 8.07 -9.53
C ARG A 224 -2.95 8.63 -10.52
N MET A 225 -1.80 9.10 -10.01
CA MET A 225 -0.77 9.73 -10.84
C MET A 225 -0.23 8.78 -11.92
N ARG A 226 0.01 7.50 -11.59
CA ARG A 226 0.62 6.54 -12.53
C ARG A 226 -0.33 6.13 -13.66
N PRO A 227 -1.58 5.70 -13.40
CA PRO A 227 -2.51 5.41 -14.49
C PRO A 227 -2.88 6.66 -15.29
N GLY A 228 -3.02 7.82 -14.61
CA GLY A 228 -3.28 9.10 -15.27
C GLY A 228 -2.15 9.46 -16.24
N LEU A 229 -0.89 9.30 -15.82
CA LEU A 229 0.27 9.48 -16.68
C LEU A 229 0.26 8.55 -17.90
N VAL A 230 -0.06 7.26 -17.71
CA VAL A 230 -0.17 6.30 -18.82
C VAL A 230 -1.21 6.79 -19.83
N PHE A 231 -2.40 7.22 -19.38
CA PHE A 231 -3.44 7.69 -20.27
C PHE A 231 -3.07 9.01 -20.97
N LEU A 232 -2.46 9.97 -20.27
CA LEU A 232 -2.00 11.23 -20.86
C LEU A 232 -0.98 10.97 -21.98
N VAL A 233 0.01 10.11 -21.75
CA VAL A 233 0.99 9.74 -22.78
C VAL A 233 0.33 8.93 -23.90
N SER A 234 -0.59 8.02 -23.57
CA SER A 234 -1.34 7.24 -24.56
C SER A 234 -2.09 8.16 -25.52
N HIS A 235 -2.83 9.15 -25.00
CA HIS A 235 -3.56 10.10 -25.84
C HIS A 235 -2.63 11.02 -26.63
N ALA A 236 -1.59 11.57 -26.00
CA ALA A 236 -0.65 12.46 -26.71
C ALA A 236 0.09 11.75 -27.86
N THR A 237 0.44 10.47 -27.68
CA THR A 237 1.09 9.66 -28.72
C THR A 237 0.10 9.11 -29.75
N ALA A 238 -1.13 8.81 -29.34
CA ALA A 238 -2.24 8.46 -30.24
C ALA A 238 -2.59 9.61 -31.19
N GLU A 239 -2.66 10.85 -30.68
CA GLU A 239 -2.87 12.05 -31.50
C GLU A 239 -1.76 12.21 -32.56
N LEU A 240 -0.50 12.03 -32.15
CA LEU A 240 0.64 12.09 -33.06
C LEU A 240 0.58 11.01 -34.15
N ALA A 241 0.12 9.80 -33.81
CA ALA A 241 -0.06 8.68 -34.73
C ALA A 241 -1.34 8.76 -35.59
N GLY A 242 -2.23 9.72 -35.33
CA GLY A 242 -3.52 9.84 -36.02
C GLY A 242 -4.55 8.79 -35.60
N LEU A 243 -4.39 8.19 -34.41
CA LEU A 243 -5.38 7.29 -33.82
C LEU A 243 -6.55 8.10 -33.25
N LYS A 244 -7.78 7.65 -33.51
CA LYS A 244 -8.99 8.33 -33.02
C LYS A 244 -9.31 8.03 -31.57
N GLU A 245 -8.95 6.82 -31.12
CA GLU A 245 -9.33 6.28 -29.82
C GLU A 245 -8.20 5.41 -29.28
N LEU A 246 -8.10 5.32 -27.96
CA LEU A 246 -7.16 4.41 -27.30
C LEU A 246 -7.56 2.95 -27.52
N THR A 247 -6.55 2.12 -27.79
CA THR A 247 -6.75 0.68 -27.97
C THR A 247 -6.90 -0.04 -26.63
N THR A 248 -7.32 -1.31 -26.67
CA THR A 248 -7.41 -2.18 -25.49
C THR A 248 -6.07 -2.36 -24.78
N GLU A 249 -4.97 -2.35 -25.52
CA GLU A 249 -3.61 -2.50 -25.01
C GLU A 249 -3.19 -1.29 -24.16
N HIS A 250 -3.54 -0.07 -24.56
CA HIS A 250 -3.28 1.13 -23.75
C HIS A 250 -3.99 1.05 -22.40
N ARG A 251 -5.28 0.69 -22.42
CA ARG A 251 -6.10 0.54 -21.21
C ARG A 251 -5.56 -0.56 -20.30
N ARG A 252 -5.24 -1.71 -20.89
CA ARG A 252 -4.70 -2.86 -20.16
C ARG A 252 -3.30 -2.61 -19.61
N LEU A 253 -2.47 -1.84 -20.30
CA LEU A 253 -1.17 -1.40 -19.78
C LEU A 253 -1.34 -0.59 -18.49
N ALA A 254 -2.23 0.41 -18.48
CA ALA A 254 -2.47 1.22 -17.28
C ALA A 254 -2.89 0.36 -16.06
N GLU A 255 -3.74 -0.64 -16.29
CA GLU A 255 -4.15 -1.60 -15.26
C GLU A 255 -2.98 -2.46 -14.76
N ILE A 256 -2.15 -3.00 -15.67
CA ILE A 256 -0.95 -3.79 -15.34
C ILE A 256 0.02 -2.98 -14.48
N ILE A 257 0.27 -1.73 -14.85
CA ILE A 257 1.17 -0.83 -14.13
C ILE A 257 0.67 -0.58 -12.70
N GLU A 258 -0.63 -0.33 -12.51
CA GLU A 258 -1.20 -0.12 -11.18
C GLU A 258 -1.18 -1.39 -10.33
N MET A 259 -1.41 -2.57 -10.94
CA MET A 259 -1.30 -3.86 -10.24
C MET A 259 0.14 -4.14 -9.78
N ILE A 260 1.13 -3.91 -10.65
CA ILE A 260 2.56 -4.06 -10.35
C ILE A 260 2.98 -3.11 -9.22
N HIS A 261 2.57 -1.84 -9.30
CA HIS A 261 2.85 -0.87 -8.24
C HIS A 261 2.20 -1.25 -6.91
N THR A 262 0.97 -1.74 -6.95
CA THR A 262 0.31 -2.21 -5.72
C THR A 262 1.05 -3.39 -5.12
N ALA A 263 1.42 -4.38 -5.94
CA ALA A 263 2.13 -5.55 -5.48
C ALA A 263 3.44 -5.15 -4.79
N SER A 264 4.17 -4.19 -5.36
CA SER A 264 5.40 -3.67 -4.74
C SER A 264 5.10 -3.01 -3.39
N LEU A 265 4.05 -2.20 -3.27
CA LEU A 265 3.69 -1.57 -1.99
C LEU A 265 3.33 -2.59 -0.90
N ILE A 266 2.62 -3.67 -1.24
CA ILE A 266 2.28 -4.72 -0.27
C ILE A 266 3.54 -5.41 0.25
N HIS A 267 4.50 -5.67 -0.63
CA HIS A 267 5.80 -6.24 -0.26
C HIS A 267 6.66 -5.25 0.53
N ASP A 268 6.69 -3.98 0.13
CA ASP A 268 7.42 -2.93 0.85
C ASP A 268 6.89 -2.75 2.27
N ASP A 269 5.57 -2.73 2.46
CA ASP A 269 4.96 -2.61 3.81
C ASP A 269 5.43 -3.76 4.73
N VAL A 270 5.64 -4.97 4.19
CA VAL A 270 6.19 -6.11 4.94
C VAL A 270 7.67 -5.91 5.27
N LEU A 271 8.46 -5.43 4.31
CA LEU A 271 9.90 -5.21 4.50
C LEU A 271 10.19 -4.07 5.49
N ASP A 272 9.34 -3.03 5.47
CA ASP A 272 9.47 -1.84 6.30
C ASP A 272 8.75 -1.94 7.67
N GLU A 273 8.09 -3.07 7.95
CA GLU A 273 7.26 -3.29 9.16
C GLU A 273 6.28 -2.13 9.42
N SER A 274 5.61 -1.66 8.37
CA SER A 274 4.72 -0.50 8.43
C SER A 274 3.28 -0.85 8.83
N ASP A 275 2.84 -0.48 10.03
CA ASP A 275 1.46 -0.78 10.48
C ASP A 275 0.36 -0.07 9.66
N MET A 276 0.68 1.09 9.07
CA MET A 276 -0.30 1.98 8.42
C MET A 276 0.12 2.43 7.01
N ARG A 277 -0.84 2.43 6.08
CA ARG A 277 -0.71 2.97 4.72
C ARG A 277 -1.99 3.74 4.33
N ARG A 278 -1.82 5.01 3.90
CA ARG A 278 -2.94 5.89 3.48
C ARG A 278 -4.06 5.99 4.52
N GLY A 279 -3.71 6.03 5.81
CA GLY A 279 -4.66 6.11 6.92
C GLY A 279 -5.44 4.84 7.21
N LYS A 280 -5.09 3.70 6.59
CA LYS A 280 -5.63 2.37 6.88
C LYS A 280 -4.53 1.42 7.34
N GLU A 281 -4.90 0.39 8.08
CA GLU A 281 -3.99 -0.70 8.46
C GLU A 281 -3.44 -1.40 7.21
N THR A 282 -2.19 -1.85 7.28
CA THR A 282 -1.54 -2.58 6.18
C THR A 282 -2.07 -4.01 6.05
N VAL A 283 -1.91 -4.62 4.86
CA VAL A 283 -2.33 -6.01 4.64
C VAL A 283 -1.59 -6.97 5.59
N HIS A 284 -0.33 -6.69 5.91
CA HIS A 284 0.43 -7.54 6.83
C HIS A 284 -0.01 -7.37 8.27
N GLU A 285 -0.44 -6.19 8.69
CA GLU A 285 -1.00 -5.99 10.03
C GLU A 285 -2.34 -6.71 10.18
N LEU A 286 -3.22 -6.59 9.17
CA LEU A 286 -4.55 -7.19 9.21
C LEU A 286 -4.54 -8.73 9.08
N PHE A 287 -3.66 -9.29 8.25
CA PHE A 287 -3.71 -10.71 7.87
C PHE A 287 -2.42 -11.48 8.12
N GLY A 288 -1.38 -10.80 8.62
CA GLY A 288 -0.06 -11.36 8.86
C GLY A 288 0.85 -11.35 7.63
N THR A 289 2.16 -11.33 7.89
CA THR A 289 3.23 -11.28 6.89
C THR A 289 3.09 -12.30 5.76
N ARG A 290 2.82 -13.56 6.09
CA ARG A 290 2.73 -14.65 5.08
C ARG A 290 1.62 -14.38 4.08
N VAL A 291 0.50 -13.84 4.55
CA VAL A 291 -0.66 -13.56 3.71
C VAL A 291 -0.42 -12.34 2.83
N ALA A 292 0.22 -11.30 3.37
CA ALA A 292 0.62 -10.12 2.60
C ALA A 292 1.60 -10.47 1.47
N VAL A 293 2.62 -11.29 1.75
CA VAL A 293 3.56 -11.77 0.71
C VAL A 293 2.81 -12.48 -0.42
N LEU A 294 1.93 -13.43 -0.07
CA LEU A 294 1.11 -14.15 -1.07
C LEU A 294 0.15 -13.24 -1.84
N ALA A 295 -0.36 -12.18 -1.22
CA ALA A 295 -1.21 -11.19 -1.90
C ALA A 295 -0.42 -10.41 -2.94
N GLY A 296 0.79 -9.95 -2.60
CA GLY A 296 1.69 -9.32 -3.57
C GLY A 296 2.10 -10.27 -4.69
N ASP A 297 2.43 -11.52 -4.36
CA ASP A 297 2.77 -12.56 -5.36
C ASP A 297 1.62 -12.82 -6.33
N PHE A 298 0.39 -12.92 -5.82
CA PHE A 298 -0.80 -13.06 -6.63
C PHE A 298 -0.98 -11.87 -7.58
N MET A 299 -0.84 -10.64 -7.08
CA MET A 299 -0.97 -9.43 -7.90
C MET A 299 0.10 -9.36 -9.00
N PHE A 300 1.36 -9.71 -8.68
CA PHE A 300 2.42 -9.83 -9.68
C PHE A 300 2.13 -10.91 -10.72
N ALA A 301 1.64 -12.08 -10.31
CA ALA A 301 1.28 -13.17 -11.22
C ALA A 301 0.12 -12.75 -12.14
N GLN A 302 -0.90 -12.09 -11.60
CA GLN A 302 -2.04 -11.60 -12.36
C GLN A 302 -1.62 -10.52 -13.37
N ALA A 303 -0.80 -9.56 -12.94
CA ALA A 303 -0.26 -8.54 -13.84
C ALA A 303 0.61 -9.16 -14.94
N SER A 304 1.43 -10.16 -14.62
CA SER A 304 2.26 -10.90 -15.58
C SER A 304 1.41 -11.67 -16.60
N TRP A 305 0.30 -12.25 -16.16
CA TRP A 305 -0.65 -12.92 -17.05
C TRP A 305 -1.26 -11.92 -18.04
N TYR A 306 -1.75 -10.76 -17.57
CA TYR A 306 -2.29 -9.73 -18.46
C TYR A 306 -1.23 -9.16 -19.40
N LEU A 307 0.00 -8.95 -18.90
CA LEU A 307 1.14 -8.48 -19.68
C LEU A 307 1.46 -9.45 -20.84
N ALA A 308 1.45 -10.75 -20.58
CA ALA A 308 1.67 -11.76 -21.63
C ALA A 308 0.56 -11.73 -22.70
N ASN A 309 -0.69 -11.46 -22.30
CA ASN A 309 -1.83 -11.34 -23.21
C ASN A 309 -1.87 -10.03 -24.01
N LEU A 310 -0.95 -9.08 -23.77
CA LEU A 310 -0.76 -7.93 -24.67
C LEU A 310 -0.08 -8.33 -25.99
N GLU A 311 0.54 -9.51 -26.04
CA GLU A 311 1.20 -10.07 -27.23
C GLU A 311 2.26 -9.15 -27.88
N ASN A 312 2.81 -8.21 -27.11
CA ASN A 312 3.88 -7.31 -27.54
C ASN A 312 5.18 -7.62 -26.79
N LEU A 313 6.12 -8.29 -27.47
CA LEU A 313 7.36 -8.76 -26.85
C LEU A 313 8.24 -7.63 -26.30
N GLU A 314 8.22 -6.46 -26.93
CA GLU A 314 8.99 -5.30 -26.47
C GLU A 314 8.45 -4.79 -25.14
N VAL A 315 7.13 -4.57 -25.04
CA VAL A 315 6.47 -4.15 -23.80
C VAL A 315 6.60 -5.22 -22.71
N ILE A 316 6.44 -6.51 -23.06
CA ILE A 316 6.62 -7.62 -22.10
C ILE A 316 8.02 -7.58 -21.48
N LYS A 317 9.07 -7.43 -22.29
CA LYS A 317 10.45 -7.33 -21.79
C LYS A 317 10.67 -6.08 -20.94
N LEU A 318 10.14 -4.95 -21.40
CA LEU A 318 10.25 -3.66 -20.73
C LEU A 318 9.63 -3.69 -19.33
N ILE A 319 8.39 -4.18 -19.20
CA ILE A 319 7.72 -4.26 -17.90
C ILE A 319 8.32 -5.36 -17.02
N SER A 320 8.76 -6.49 -17.59
CA SER A 320 9.45 -7.54 -16.82
C SER A 320 10.77 -7.04 -16.23
N GLN A 321 11.49 -6.15 -16.94
CA GLN A 321 12.69 -5.52 -16.42
C GLN A 321 12.39 -4.65 -15.19
N VAL A 322 11.24 -3.98 -15.14
CA VAL A 322 10.82 -3.20 -13.96
C VAL A 322 10.67 -4.07 -12.71
N ILE A 323 10.08 -5.28 -12.84
CA ILE A 323 9.92 -6.20 -11.70
C ILE A 323 11.31 -6.61 -11.16
N LYS A 324 12.27 -6.85 -12.05
CA LYS A 324 13.67 -7.10 -11.66
C LYS A 324 14.30 -5.85 -11.01
N ASP A 325 14.02 -4.67 -11.56
CA ASP A 325 14.55 -3.42 -11.05
C ASP A 325 14.07 -3.17 -9.61
N PHE A 326 12.78 -3.35 -9.31
CA PHE A 326 12.25 -3.23 -7.94
C PHE A 326 13.02 -4.08 -6.94
N ALA A 327 13.16 -5.38 -7.19
CA ALA A 327 13.92 -6.27 -6.32
C ALA A 327 15.40 -5.83 -6.19
N SER A 328 16.00 -5.37 -7.30
CA SER A 328 17.39 -4.88 -7.29
C SER A 328 17.53 -3.59 -6.49
N GLY A 329 16.54 -2.70 -6.55
CA GLY A 329 16.46 -1.46 -5.78
C GLY A 329 16.36 -1.73 -4.29
N GLU A 330 15.49 -2.65 -3.86
CA GLU A 330 15.35 -3.05 -2.45
C GLU A 330 16.64 -3.67 -1.91
N ILE A 331 17.24 -4.62 -2.64
CA ILE A 331 18.49 -5.25 -2.24
C ILE A 331 19.60 -4.20 -2.09
N LYS A 332 19.69 -3.26 -3.05
CA LYS A 332 20.68 -2.19 -3.01
C LYS A 332 20.47 -1.29 -1.80
N GLN A 333 19.23 -0.89 -1.50
CA GLN A 333 18.91 -0.09 -0.32
C GLN A 333 19.36 -0.79 0.97
N ALA A 334 19.00 -2.07 1.14
CA ALA A 334 19.33 -2.85 2.32
C ALA A 334 20.85 -2.98 2.54
N SER A 335 21.64 -3.03 1.45
CA SER A 335 23.10 -3.10 1.53
C SER A 335 23.82 -1.76 1.81
N SER A 336 23.10 -0.63 1.73
CA SER A 336 23.67 0.73 1.82
C SER A 336 23.17 1.53 3.02
N LEU A 337 22.52 0.88 3.99
CA LEU A 337 22.04 1.57 5.19
C LEU A 337 23.22 2.11 6.00
N PHE A 338 23.11 3.38 6.43
CA PHE A 338 24.14 4.14 7.16
C PHE A 338 25.48 4.32 6.41
N ASP A 339 25.55 3.96 5.12
CA ASP A 339 26.76 4.07 4.32
C ASP A 339 27.00 5.50 3.83
N CYS A 340 27.79 6.26 4.59
CA CYS A 340 28.17 7.64 4.28
C CYS A 340 29.07 7.79 3.04
N ASP A 341 29.56 6.69 2.46
CA ASP A 341 30.34 6.71 1.21
C ASP A 341 29.46 6.56 -0.04
N THR A 342 28.14 6.38 0.14
CA THR A 342 27.16 6.33 -0.94
C THR A 342 27.26 7.55 -1.84
N LYS A 343 27.46 7.31 -3.14
CA LYS A 343 27.58 8.40 -4.13
C LYS A 343 26.23 8.82 -4.69
N LEU A 344 26.16 10.03 -5.24
CA LEU A 344 24.94 10.53 -5.88
C LEU A 344 24.46 9.61 -7.02
N ASP A 345 25.37 9.09 -7.85
CA ASP A 345 25.01 8.18 -8.96
C ASP A 345 24.41 6.86 -8.44
N GLU A 346 24.89 6.37 -7.30
CA GLU A 346 24.38 5.17 -6.65
C GLU A 346 22.99 5.40 -6.05
N TYR A 347 22.75 6.58 -5.48
CA TYR A 347 21.43 7.03 -5.07
C TYR A 347 20.49 7.13 -6.27
N LEU A 348 20.90 7.80 -7.35
CA LEU A 348 20.08 7.96 -8.55
C LEU A 348 19.73 6.61 -9.19
N LEU A 349 20.66 5.65 -9.19
CA LEU A 349 20.40 4.29 -9.68
C LEU A 349 19.40 3.55 -8.80
N LYS A 350 19.51 3.66 -7.47
CA LYS A 350 18.54 3.09 -6.52
C LYS A 350 17.15 3.70 -6.73
N SER A 351 17.07 5.03 -6.81
CA SER A 351 15.82 5.77 -7.05
C SER A 351 15.22 5.46 -8.42
N PHE A 352 16.06 5.24 -9.42
CA PHE A 352 15.62 4.73 -10.72
C PHE A 352 14.96 3.36 -10.56
N TYR A 353 15.64 2.41 -9.92
CA TYR A 353 15.12 1.06 -9.75
C TYR A 353 13.81 1.00 -8.96
N LYS A 354 13.72 1.67 -7.80
CA LYS A 354 12.52 1.65 -6.93
C LYS A 354 11.33 2.43 -7.52
N THR A 355 11.60 3.53 -8.21
CA THR A 355 10.53 4.49 -8.56
C THR A 355 10.47 4.80 -10.05
N ALA A 356 11.57 5.28 -10.65
CA ALA A 356 11.52 5.84 -12.00
C ALA A 356 11.44 4.79 -13.12
N SER A 357 11.90 3.56 -12.89
CA SER A 357 11.90 2.45 -13.84
C SER A 357 10.48 2.13 -14.31
N LEU A 358 9.52 2.02 -13.38
CA LEU A 358 8.12 1.80 -13.68
C LEU A 358 7.54 2.95 -14.50
N VAL A 359 7.85 4.20 -14.15
CA VAL A 359 7.34 5.39 -14.83
C VAL A 359 7.89 5.48 -16.27
N ALA A 360 9.19 5.25 -16.46
CA ALA A 360 9.85 5.20 -17.76
C ALA A 360 9.29 4.08 -18.65
N ALA A 361 9.12 2.89 -18.08
CA ALA A 361 8.56 1.75 -18.77
C ALA A 361 7.09 1.95 -19.15
N SER A 362 6.31 2.60 -18.29
CA SER A 362 4.89 2.90 -18.50
C SER A 362 4.68 3.87 -19.68
N THR A 363 5.45 4.96 -19.69
CA THR A 363 5.37 6.00 -20.72
C THR A 363 5.89 5.50 -22.07
N LYS A 364 7.01 4.77 -22.10
CA LYS A 364 7.48 4.10 -23.31
C LYS A 364 6.50 3.05 -23.82
N GLY A 365 5.93 2.23 -22.92
CA GLY A 365 4.94 1.21 -23.25
C GLY A 365 3.69 1.80 -23.91
N ALA A 366 3.19 2.91 -23.39
CA ALA A 366 2.06 3.63 -23.97
C ALA A 366 2.38 4.12 -25.40
N ALA A 367 3.56 4.71 -25.60
CA ALA A 367 4.01 5.16 -26.91
C ALA A 367 4.15 4.00 -27.92
N ILE A 368 4.68 2.85 -27.49
CA ILE A 368 4.79 1.64 -28.34
C ILE A 368 3.42 1.21 -28.85
N PHE A 369 2.37 1.23 -28.02
CA PHE A 369 1.03 0.85 -28.45
C PHE A 369 0.38 1.84 -29.41
N SER A 370 0.79 3.11 -29.38
CA SER A 370 0.42 4.10 -30.38
C SER A 370 1.14 3.94 -31.72
N ARG A 371 2.19 3.10 -31.78
CA ARG A 371 3.00 2.83 -32.99
C ARG A 371 3.65 4.08 -33.58
N VAL A 372 4.06 5.00 -32.72
CA VAL A 372 4.87 6.17 -33.10
C VAL A 372 6.31 5.74 -33.44
N GLU A 373 7.06 6.66 -34.04
CA GLU A 373 8.47 6.41 -34.41
C GLU A 373 9.34 6.06 -33.18
N PRO A 374 10.38 5.22 -33.35
CA PRO A 374 11.25 4.79 -32.25
C PRO A 374 11.88 5.94 -31.45
N ASP A 375 12.21 7.06 -32.12
CA ASP A 375 12.74 8.24 -31.43
C ASP A 375 11.73 8.81 -30.43
N VAL A 376 10.43 8.79 -30.75
CA VAL A 376 9.37 9.25 -29.84
C VAL A 376 9.19 8.29 -28.68
N THR A 377 9.25 6.97 -28.91
CA THR A 377 9.13 6.00 -27.81
C THR A 377 10.29 6.13 -26.83
N GLU A 378 11.50 6.42 -27.31
CA GLU A 378 12.67 6.68 -26.45
C GLU A 378 12.57 8.03 -25.72
N GLN A 379 12.06 9.07 -26.35
CA GLN A 379 11.78 10.34 -25.65
C GLN A 379 10.75 10.16 -24.54
N MET A 380 9.74 9.30 -24.74
CA MET A 380 8.77 9.00 -23.68
C MET A 380 9.41 8.21 -22.53
N TYR A 381 10.35 7.31 -22.82
CA TYR A 381 11.15 6.63 -21.77
C TYR A 381 11.93 7.62 -20.92
N GLU A 382 12.69 8.51 -21.55
CA GLU A 382 13.50 9.52 -20.85
C GLU A 382 12.62 10.53 -20.10
N PHE A 383 11.46 10.92 -20.67
CA PHE A 383 10.46 11.71 -19.96
C PHE A 383 10.02 11.03 -18.66
N GLY A 384 9.57 9.77 -18.73
CA GLY A 384 9.11 9.04 -17.56
C GLY A 384 10.21 8.80 -16.52
N LYS A 385 11.44 8.53 -16.97
CA LYS A 385 12.62 8.39 -16.11
C LYS A 385 12.93 9.69 -15.36
N ASN A 386 13.01 10.81 -16.07
CA ASN A 386 13.34 12.10 -15.50
C ASN A 386 12.23 12.58 -14.54
N LEU A 387 10.96 12.40 -14.90
CA LEU A 387 9.83 12.70 -14.02
C LEU A 387 9.85 11.81 -12.77
N GLY A 388 10.08 10.51 -12.91
CA GLY A 388 10.16 9.58 -11.78
C GLY A 388 11.30 9.90 -10.81
N LEU A 389 12.47 10.29 -11.33
CA LEU A 389 13.60 10.73 -10.50
C LEU A 389 13.28 12.05 -9.79
N SER A 390 12.73 13.05 -10.51
CA SER A 390 12.30 14.31 -9.91
C SER A 390 11.27 14.08 -8.80
N PHE A 391 10.32 13.16 -9.00
CA PHE A 391 9.30 12.82 -8.01
C PHE A 391 9.93 12.20 -6.75
N GLN A 392 10.87 11.28 -6.90
CA GLN A 392 11.55 10.67 -5.75
C GLN A 392 12.38 11.70 -4.97
N ILE A 393 13.14 12.56 -5.65
CA ILE A 393 13.94 13.59 -4.98
C ILE A 393 13.04 14.58 -4.23
N VAL A 394 11.88 14.93 -4.80
CA VAL A 394 10.86 15.74 -4.12
C VAL A 394 10.35 15.03 -2.86
N ASP A 395 9.97 13.74 -2.94
CA ASP A 395 9.52 12.99 -1.77
C ASP A 395 10.60 12.95 -0.67
N ASP A 396 11.87 12.74 -1.05
CA ASP A 396 12.99 12.75 -0.12
C ASP A 396 13.22 14.13 0.55
N ILE A 397 12.95 15.23 -0.16
CA ILE A 397 13.01 16.59 0.41
C ILE A 397 11.88 16.77 1.44
N LEU A 398 10.68 16.31 1.09
CA LEU A 398 9.50 16.45 1.96
C LEU A 398 9.66 15.71 3.27
N ASP A 399 10.38 14.58 3.30
CA ASP A 399 10.73 13.86 4.54
C ASP A 399 11.45 14.77 5.57
N PHE A 400 12.14 15.82 5.13
CA PHE A 400 12.78 16.80 6.03
C PHE A 400 11.94 18.07 6.26
N THR A 401 11.14 18.51 5.28
CA THR A 401 10.54 19.84 5.31
C THR A 401 9.07 19.89 5.74
N GLN A 402 8.32 18.81 5.57
CA GLN A 402 6.89 18.82 5.93
C GLN A 402 6.67 18.52 7.41
N SER A 403 5.56 19.04 7.95
CA SER A 403 5.18 18.77 9.34
C SER A 403 4.68 17.33 9.51
N THR A 404 4.84 16.80 10.73
CA THR A 404 4.39 15.45 11.10
C THR A 404 2.92 15.21 10.77
N GLU A 405 2.08 16.24 10.88
CA GLU A 405 0.64 16.18 10.56
C GLU A 405 0.35 16.01 9.06
N GLN A 406 1.24 16.48 8.17
CA GLN A 406 1.07 16.40 6.71
C GLN A 406 1.69 15.11 6.13
N LEU A 407 2.82 14.65 6.68
CA LEU A 407 3.50 13.42 6.25
C LEU A 407 2.89 12.16 6.87
N GLY A 408 2.28 12.28 8.05
CA GLY A 408 1.86 11.12 8.86
C GLY A 408 3.04 10.34 9.47
N LYS A 409 4.26 10.88 9.41
CA LYS A 409 5.50 10.33 9.98
C LYS A 409 6.39 11.46 10.53
N PRO A 410 7.28 11.19 11.52
CA PRO A 410 8.25 12.18 11.99
C PRO A 410 9.20 12.63 10.87
N ALA A 411 9.68 13.86 10.92
CA ALA A 411 10.68 14.36 9.97
C ALA A 411 11.99 13.56 10.07
N GLY A 412 12.64 13.32 8.94
CA GLY A 412 13.88 12.55 8.84
C GLY A 412 13.69 11.05 9.07
N SER A 413 12.51 10.51 8.72
CA SER A 413 12.20 9.10 8.95
C SER A 413 13.08 8.16 8.12
N ASP A 414 13.47 8.58 6.91
CA ASP A 414 14.41 7.84 6.08
C ASP A 414 15.81 7.85 6.70
N LEU A 415 16.25 9.02 7.18
CA LEU A 415 17.54 9.18 7.83
C LEU A 415 17.63 8.32 9.11
N ALA A 416 16.57 8.30 9.92
CA ALA A 416 16.51 7.49 11.14
C ALA A 416 16.67 5.98 10.89
N LYS A 417 16.22 5.50 9.72
CA LYS A 417 16.40 4.10 9.27
C LYS A 417 17.76 3.85 8.61
N GLY A 418 18.61 4.87 8.50
CA GLY A 418 19.89 4.80 7.80
C GLY A 418 19.79 4.91 6.28
N ASN A 419 18.62 5.22 5.72
CA ASN A 419 18.47 5.44 4.28
C ASN A 419 18.95 6.83 3.91
N LEU A 420 20.18 6.92 3.38
CA LEU A 420 20.77 8.21 3.01
C LEU A 420 20.20 8.67 1.66
N THR A 421 19.39 9.72 1.70
CA THR A 421 18.73 10.33 0.54
C THR A 421 19.50 11.55 0.03
N ALA A 422 19.09 12.14 -1.10
CA ALA A 422 19.80 13.25 -1.74
C ALA A 422 20.12 14.42 -0.79
N PRO A 423 19.20 14.91 0.08
CA PRO A 423 19.54 15.95 1.05
C PRO A 423 20.72 15.59 1.96
N VAL A 424 20.80 14.34 2.42
CA VAL A 424 21.86 13.85 3.31
C VAL A 424 23.18 13.70 2.57
N ILE A 425 23.16 13.12 1.38
CA ILE A 425 24.34 12.94 0.52
C ILE A 425 25.01 14.30 0.24
N PHE A 426 24.21 15.32 -0.11
CA PHE A 426 24.75 16.66 -0.33
C PHE A 426 25.22 17.35 0.95
N ALA A 427 24.60 17.06 2.11
CA ALA A 427 25.06 17.60 3.38
C ALA A 427 26.40 16.99 3.83
N LEU A 428 26.60 15.69 3.60
CA LEU A 428 27.84 14.97 3.91
C LEU A 428 29.06 15.53 3.16
N GLU A 429 28.88 16.16 1.99
CA GLU A 429 29.96 16.84 1.27
C GLU A 429 30.53 18.05 2.03
N ARG A 430 29.78 18.60 3.00
CA ARG A 430 30.07 19.90 3.64
C ARG A 430 30.15 19.85 5.16
N GLU A 431 29.51 18.89 5.81
CA GLU A 431 29.45 18.77 7.26
C GLU A 431 30.09 17.45 7.72
N PRO A 432 31.41 17.45 8.04
CA PRO A 432 32.10 16.25 8.48
C PRO A 432 31.51 15.64 9.75
N ARG A 433 30.93 16.44 10.64
CA ARG A 433 30.32 15.95 11.89
C ARG A 433 29.08 15.10 11.64
N LEU A 434 28.38 15.33 10.53
CA LEU A 434 27.20 14.54 10.14
C LEU A 434 27.57 13.06 9.92
N ARG A 435 28.76 12.80 9.37
CA ARG A 435 29.26 11.43 9.18
C ARG A 435 29.40 10.70 10.51
N GLU A 436 30.04 11.32 11.50
CA GLU A 436 30.23 10.72 12.82
C GLU A 436 28.89 10.36 13.47
N ILE A 437 27.89 11.24 13.34
CA ILE A 437 26.55 11.02 13.86
C ILE A 437 25.87 9.83 13.18
N ILE A 438 25.90 9.76 11.84
CA ILE A 438 25.26 8.68 11.07
C ILE A 438 25.96 7.34 11.29
N GLU A 439 27.29 7.29 11.27
CA GLU A 439 28.07 6.07 11.49
C GLU A 439 27.91 5.52 12.93
N SER A 440 27.50 6.37 13.87
CA SER A 440 27.13 5.96 15.23
C SER A 440 25.71 5.39 15.35
N GLU A 441 24.97 5.32 14.23
CA GLU A 441 23.56 4.90 14.16
C GLU A 441 22.66 5.63 15.17
N PHE A 442 22.94 6.92 15.40
CA PHE A 442 22.20 7.77 16.33
C PHE A 442 22.16 7.24 17.78
N CYS A 443 23.23 6.57 18.23
CA CYS A 443 23.28 5.95 19.56
C CYS A 443 23.15 6.95 20.73
N GLU A 444 23.47 8.23 20.51
CA GLU A 444 23.33 9.29 21.51
C GLU A 444 21.95 9.96 21.44
N ALA A 445 21.36 10.26 22.60
CA ALA A 445 20.07 10.95 22.66
C ALA A 445 20.17 12.36 22.04
N GLY A 446 19.30 12.67 21.09
CA GLY A 446 19.30 13.97 20.38
C GLY A 446 20.15 13.98 19.09
N SER A 447 20.88 12.91 18.79
CA SER A 447 21.78 12.86 17.65
C SER A 447 21.04 12.85 16.30
N LEU A 448 19.84 12.26 16.23
CA LEU A 448 18.99 12.33 15.03
C LEU A 448 18.53 13.76 14.75
N GLU A 449 18.09 14.48 15.78
CA GLU A 449 17.68 15.88 15.67
C GLU A 449 18.86 16.77 15.25
N GLU A 450 20.05 16.52 15.79
CA GLU A 450 21.28 17.20 15.39
C GLU A 450 21.61 16.93 13.91
N ALA A 451 21.47 15.68 13.45
CA ALA A 451 21.69 15.32 12.05
C ALA A 451 20.69 16.00 11.10
N ILE A 452 19.40 16.04 11.48
CA ILE A 452 18.36 16.74 10.71
C ILE A 452 18.67 18.25 10.63
N GLU A 453 19.10 18.85 11.73
CA GLU A 453 19.51 20.26 11.76
C GLU A 453 20.74 20.51 10.89
N ALA A 454 21.73 19.61 10.92
CA ALA A 454 22.92 19.67 10.08
C ALA A 454 22.59 19.56 8.59
N VAL A 455 21.69 18.66 8.19
CA VAL A 455 21.23 18.54 6.79
C VAL A 455 20.51 19.82 6.34
N THR A 456 19.67 20.38 7.21
CA THR A 456 18.91 21.60 6.94
C THR A 456 19.82 22.82 6.80
N LYS A 457 20.78 23.02 7.71
CA LYS A 457 21.72 24.15 7.69
C LYS A 457 22.86 23.98 6.68
N GLY A 458 23.27 22.74 6.40
CA GLY A 458 24.37 22.40 5.48
C GLY A 458 24.06 22.66 4.00
N GLY A 459 22.82 23.04 3.68
CA GLY A 459 22.37 23.33 2.31
C GLY A 459 22.10 22.08 1.49
N GLY A 460 22.02 20.90 2.11
CA GLY A 460 21.70 19.64 1.45
C GLY A 460 20.32 19.66 0.79
N ILE A 461 19.32 20.21 1.50
CA ILE A 461 17.96 20.41 0.96
C ILE A 461 17.98 21.26 -0.29
N LYS A 462 18.67 22.41 -0.27
CA LYS A 462 18.75 23.32 -1.43
C LYS A 462 19.35 22.63 -2.65
N ARG A 463 20.41 21.85 -2.46
CA ARG A 463 21.06 21.08 -3.54
C ARG A 463 20.17 19.97 -4.09
N ALA A 464 19.40 19.31 -3.23
CA ALA A 464 18.39 18.36 -3.66
C ALA A 464 17.27 19.04 -4.46
N GLN A 465 16.83 20.24 -4.07
CA GLN A 465 15.86 21.04 -4.85
C GLN A 465 16.41 21.39 -6.25
N GLU A 466 17.68 21.79 -6.35
CA GLU A 466 18.36 22.06 -7.63
C GLU A 466 18.37 20.81 -8.52
N LEU A 467 18.69 19.63 -7.96
CA LEU A 467 18.67 18.36 -8.68
C LEU A 467 17.26 17.95 -9.12
N ALA A 468 16.25 18.13 -8.27
CA ALA A 468 14.86 17.86 -8.63
C ALA A 468 14.38 18.72 -9.80
N ARG A 469 14.76 20.01 -9.81
CA ARG A 469 14.48 20.93 -10.92
C ARG A 469 15.21 20.54 -12.20
N GLU A 470 16.48 20.14 -12.12
CA GLU A 470 17.23 19.64 -13.29
C GLU A 470 16.49 18.47 -13.96
N LYS A 471 16.06 17.47 -13.18
CA LYS A 471 15.31 16.32 -13.72
C LYS A 471 13.94 16.71 -14.26
N ALA A 472 13.25 17.66 -13.61
CA ALA A 472 12.00 18.20 -14.12
C ALA A 472 12.18 18.94 -15.47
N ASP A 473 13.20 19.78 -15.59
CA ASP A 473 13.51 20.49 -16.82
C ASP A 473 13.84 19.53 -17.97
N ASP A 474 14.61 18.47 -17.68
CA ASP A 474 14.90 17.43 -18.67
C ASP A 474 13.63 16.69 -19.10
N ALA A 475 12.73 16.34 -18.17
CA ALA A 475 11.43 15.75 -18.48
C ALA A 475 10.61 16.65 -19.42
N ILE A 476 10.54 17.96 -19.17
CA ILE A 476 9.83 18.91 -20.05
C ILE A 476 10.48 18.98 -21.43
N LYS A 477 11.83 18.94 -21.52
CA LYS A 477 12.52 18.87 -22.82
C LYS A 477 12.15 17.62 -23.60
N ASN A 478 12.04 16.47 -22.94
CA ASN A 478 11.65 15.21 -23.59
C ASN A 478 10.23 15.27 -24.22
N LEU A 479 9.32 16.08 -23.68
CA LEU A 479 7.97 16.28 -24.23
C LEU A 479 7.94 17.11 -25.53
N GLN A 480 9.06 17.72 -25.94
CA GLN A 480 9.09 18.55 -27.15
C GLN A 480 8.85 17.77 -28.45
N CYS A 481 9.01 16.45 -28.43
CA CYS A 481 8.68 15.59 -29.57
C CYS A 481 7.16 15.43 -29.80
N LEU A 482 6.33 15.79 -28.81
CA LEU A 482 4.87 15.71 -28.90
C LEU A 482 4.27 17.01 -29.47
N PRO A 483 3.15 16.92 -30.21
CA PRO A 483 2.44 18.11 -30.68
C PRO A 483 1.93 18.92 -29.49
N ARG A 484 1.72 20.23 -29.69
CA ARG A 484 1.05 21.06 -28.69
C ARG A 484 -0.42 20.67 -28.62
N SER A 485 -0.81 20.02 -27.53
CA SER A 485 -2.19 19.62 -27.23
C SER A 485 -2.47 19.71 -25.73
N GLY A 486 -3.75 19.55 -25.35
CA GLY A 486 -4.14 19.53 -23.93
C GLY A 486 -3.42 18.43 -23.14
N PHE A 487 -3.16 17.28 -23.76
CA PHE A 487 -2.44 16.18 -23.13
C PHE A 487 -0.97 16.52 -22.87
N ARG A 488 -0.28 17.15 -23.84
CA ARG A 488 1.09 17.62 -23.62
C ARG A 488 1.15 18.66 -22.51
N SER A 489 0.22 19.61 -22.49
CA SER A 489 0.14 20.62 -21.43
C SER A 489 -0.12 19.98 -20.06
N ALA A 490 -1.02 19.00 -19.95
CA ALA A 490 -1.24 18.27 -18.71
C ALA A 490 -0.01 17.48 -18.24
N LEU A 491 0.80 16.92 -19.16
CA LEU A 491 2.08 16.29 -18.83
C LEU A 491 3.10 17.32 -18.30
N GLU A 492 3.20 18.49 -18.93
CA GLU A 492 4.04 19.60 -18.45
C GLU A 492 3.57 20.09 -17.06
N ASP A 493 2.26 20.26 -16.87
CA ASP A 493 1.64 20.65 -15.59
C ASP A 493 1.89 19.60 -14.50
N MET A 494 1.96 18.31 -14.85
CA MET A 494 2.31 17.25 -13.91
C MET A 494 3.76 17.35 -13.42
N VAL A 495 4.68 17.75 -14.28
CA VAL A 495 6.07 18.03 -13.89
C VAL A 495 6.12 19.25 -12.96
N LEU A 496 5.41 20.32 -13.32
CA LEU A 496 5.38 21.55 -12.52
C LEU A 496 4.72 21.34 -11.15
N TYR A 497 3.60 20.61 -11.10
CA TYR A 497 2.93 20.23 -9.86
C TYR A 497 3.88 19.48 -8.92
N ASN A 498 4.75 18.61 -9.46
CA ASN A 498 5.73 17.92 -8.63
C ASN A 498 6.69 18.89 -7.93
N LEU A 499 7.15 19.93 -8.63
CA LEU A 499 8.04 20.95 -8.07
C LEU A 499 7.33 21.89 -7.09
N GLU A 500 6.06 22.26 -7.35
CA GLU A 500 5.27 23.13 -6.47
C GLU A 500 5.10 22.56 -5.05
N ARG A 501 5.34 21.25 -4.86
CA ARG A 501 5.28 20.59 -3.54
C ARG A 501 6.40 21.03 -2.60
N ILE A 502 7.52 21.52 -3.14
CA ILE A 502 8.74 21.90 -2.40
C ILE A 502 9.09 23.39 -2.53
N ASP A 503 8.17 24.17 -3.12
CA ASP A 503 8.29 25.62 -3.32
C ASP A 503 7.81 26.44 -2.12
#